data_AF-A0A840ZNF3-F1
#
_entry.id   AF-A0A840ZNF3-F1
#
_cell.length_a   1.000
_cell.length_b   1.000
_cell.length_c   1.000
_cell.angle_alpha   90.00
_cell.angle_beta   90.00
_cell.angle_gamma   90.00
#
_symmetry.space_group_name_H-M   'P 1'
#
loop_
_entity.id
_entity.type
_entity.pdbx_description
1 polymer ?
#
loop_
_entity_poly.entity_id
_entity_poly.type
_entity_poly.pdbx_seq_one_letter_code
_entity_poly.pdbx_strand_id
1 'polypeptide(L)'
;MEYKELSIDISYVDNNGSFVTEKNRIVYHYEENYYPESPVEIYEYWADEGIEFGGRNLHVDAQTETSVNLRARDFDDRKDYFYSINYNSGTIIYKFVDIDSPYASNETKWSIVATKEVGDYQDNMLSGTIRGDILEGQTGNDTYFVNNIADRIVERVGEGKDTVFADVDFTLEAGQSVENLIISYGGSAINLTGNELANTLDDNNDLSVHNNRLDGGAGNDTLISSGGRDVLIGGPGSDSAIIDRSGATAALRFVMQSVGGTTTLVGDGTTTTSIGNITLTGGSGADTFTTLDGIDTLNGGAGADTLNGGTGADRLTGGTGNDAFVVDNAGDLVFEASGGGVDRVFASTSYTLQTGQEIEGLQLLAATGSANLNLTGNAISQSLVGNNGANVINGGIGRDAMTGRGGDDTYIVDNLGDRVTEAAGGGRDTVLATASYALGEGQEIEALQLLASTGSARFNLSGNAFGQSLVGNNGANVLDGKDGADLLSGRGGADSFQFSTALGTGNVDRIVDFAAEDTVRLSKSVFSALATGQIAESAFKNISMGSADANDRILYKQSTGELFYDADGSGSGAAVKFAVLDNKAALTHDDFFVV
;
A
#
# COMPACT_ATOMS: atom_id res chain seq x y z
N MET A 1 52.90 6.66 -54.39
CA MET A 1 51.47 6.99 -54.46
C MET A 1 50.74 6.08 -53.48
N GLU A 2 50.38 6.60 -52.31
CA GLU A 2 49.51 5.89 -51.36
C GLU A 2 48.14 6.56 -51.37
N TYR A 3 47.10 5.74 -51.49
CA TYR A 3 45.71 6.17 -51.34
C TYR A 3 45.35 6.04 -49.87
N LYS A 4 44.82 7.09 -49.26
CA LYS A 4 44.20 7.00 -47.93
C LYS A 4 42.70 7.21 -48.05
N GLU A 5 41.97 6.32 -47.39
CA GLU A 5 40.52 6.39 -47.28
C GLU A 5 40.14 6.96 -45.91
N LEU A 6 39.22 7.91 -45.91
CA LEU A 6 38.57 8.43 -44.72
C LEU A 6 37.08 8.10 -44.83
N SER A 7 36.58 7.24 -43.95
CA SER A 7 35.15 6.98 -43.81
C SER A 7 34.59 7.89 -42.72
N ILE A 8 33.53 8.61 -43.03
CA ILE A 8 32.82 9.49 -42.11
C ILE A 8 31.36 9.00 -42.08
N ASP A 9 30.93 8.51 -40.92
CA ASP A 9 29.53 8.18 -40.67
C ASP A 9 28.88 9.42 -40.05
N ILE A 10 27.80 9.92 -40.66
CA ILE A 10 27.03 11.08 -40.18
C ILE A 10 25.69 10.55 -39.69
N SER A 11 25.39 10.76 -38.41
CA SER A 11 24.10 10.43 -37.83
C SER A 11 23.31 11.70 -37.52
N TYR A 12 22.02 11.70 -37.83
CA TYR A 12 21.09 12.77 -37.53
C TYR A 12 19.72 12.23 -37.15
N VAL A 13 18.94 13.03 -36.41
CA VAL A 13 17.53 12.75 -36.15
C VAL A 13 16.71 13.43 -37.25
N ASP A 14 15.92 12.65 -37.97
CA ASP A 14 15.05 13.20 -38.99
C ASP A 14 13.87 13.98 -38.38
N ASN A 15 13.11 14.68 -39.22
CA ASN A 15 12.01 15.51 -38.74
C ASN A 15 10.85 14.73 -38.09
N ASN A 16 10.90 13.39 -38.10
CA ASN A 16 9.93 12.53 -37.42
C ASN A 16 10.47 11.96 -36.10
N GLY A 17 11.67 12.39 -35.67
CA GLY A 17 12.30 11.91 -34.45
C GLY A 17 13.04 10.58 -34.61
N SER A 18 13.23 10.09 -35.83
CA SER A 18 13.94 8.83 -36.08
C SER A 18 15.44 9.08 -36.29
N PHE A 19 16.29 8.29 -35.64
CA PHE A 19 17.74 8.33 -35.84
C PHE A 19 18.13 7.66 -37.17
N VAL A 20 18.86 8.39 -38.01
CA VAL A 20 19.34 7.93 -39.32
C VAL A 20 20.87 8.09 -39.36
N THR A 21 21.58 7.05 -39.80
CA THR A 21 23.05 7.09 -40.01
C THR A 21 23.38 6.88 -41.49
N GLU A 22 24.03 7.87 -42.11
CA GLU A 22 24.54 7.80 -43.47
C GLU A 22 26.06 7.63 -43.48
N LYS A 23 26.54 6.66 -44.26
CA LYS A 23 27.98 6.36 -44.37
C LYS A 23 28.56 7.00 -45.62
N ASN A 24 29.47 7.96 -45.45
CA ASN A 24 30.14 8.62 -46.57
C ASN A 24 31.63 8.27 -46.62
N ARG A 25 32.17 8.06 -47.83
CA ARG A 25 33.59 7.75 -48.06
C ARG A 25 34.26 8.89 -48.81
N ILE A 26 35.40 9.34 -48.30
CA ILE A 26 36.27 10.31 -48.98
C ILE A 26 37.61 9.62 -49.24
N VAL A 27 38.04 9.63 -50.50
CA VAL A 27 39.37 9.15 -50.93
C VAL A 27 40.16 10.34 -51.44
N TYR A 28 41.39 10.53 -50.95
CA TYR A 28 42.21 11.66 -51.40
C TYR A 28 43.69 11.29 -51.56
N HIS A 29 44.40 12.13 -52.32
CA HIS A 29 45.79 11.95 -52.75
C HIS A 29 46.73 12.97 -52.10
N TYR A 30 47.99 12.59 -51.91
CA TYR A 30 49.07 13.50 -51.54
C TYR A 30 50.39 13.09 -52.21
N GLU A 31 51.17 14.06 -52.70
CA GLU A 31 52.57 13.89 -53.09
C GLU A 31 53.46 14.82 -52.24
N GLU A 32 54.50 14.25 -51.65
CA GLU A 32 55.46 14.93 -50.78
C GLU A 32 56.61 15.45 -51.65
N ASN A 33 56.83 16.78 -51.73
CA ASN A 33 58.02 17.34 -52.37
C ASN A 33 58.56 18.60 -51.66
N TYR A 34 59.85 18.81 -51.88
CA TYR A 34 60.87 19.35 -50.97
C TYR A 34 61.24 20.83 -51.31
N TYR A 35 61.02 21.76 -50.35
CA TYR A 35 61.66 23.10 -50.21
C TYR A 35 61.26 24.25 -51.18
N PRO A 36 61.49 25.54 -50.81
CA PRO A 36 60.43 26.52 -50.55
C PRO A 36 60.45 27.73 -51.52
N GLU A 37 59.42 28.57 -51.44
CA GLU A 37 59.29 29.87 -52.13
C GLU A 37 58.90 29.83 -53.62
N SER A 38 57.63 29.54 -53.89
CA SER A 38 56.75 30.21 -54.89
C SER A 38 55.34 29.62 -54.83
N PRO A 39 54.28 30.39 -55.12
CA PRO A 39 52.92 29.85 -55.13
C PRO A 39 52.79 28.79 -56.22
N VAL A 40 52.29 27.63 -55.84
CA VAL A 40 51.91 26.54 -56.74
C VAL A 40 50.67 27.01 -57.51
N GLU A 41 50.83 27.39 -58.79
CA GLU A 41 49.74 27.47 -59.75
C GLU A 41 49.35 26.05 -60.17
N ILE A 42 48.14 25.61 -59.85
CA ILE A 42 47.57 24.37 -60.43
C ILE A 42 46.39 24.75 -61.31
N TYR A 43 46.49 24.26 -62.55
CA TYR A 43 45.51 24.35 -63.61
C TYR A 43 44.32 23.42 -63.31
N GLU A 44 43.10 23.89 -63.57
CA GLU A 44 41.90 23.06 -63.67
C GLU A 44 42.11 21.95 -64.71
N TYR A 45 42.01 20.69 -64.27
CA TYR A 45 41.62 19.59 -65.13
C TYR A 45 40.56 18.75 -64.42
N TRP A 46 39.47 18.55 -65.14
CA TRP A 46 38.25 17.88 -64.74
C TRP A 46 38.55 16.41 -64.42
N ALA A 47 38.24 15.98 -63.21
CA ALA A 47 38.00 14.58 -62.92
C ALA A 47 36.49 14.44 -62.67
N ASP A 48 35.85 13.79 -63.64
CA ASP A 48 34.44 13.39 -63.64
C ASP A 48 34.17 12.46 -62.44
N GLU A 49 33.78 13.04 -61.31
CA GLU A 49 32.85 12.51 -60.30
C GLU A 49 32.77 13.55 -59.18
N GLY A 50 31.67 14.31 -59.17
CA GLY A 50 31.46 15.44 -58.28
C GLY A 50 31.36 15.01 -56.81
N ILE A 51 31.99 15.78 -55.92
CA ILE A 51 31.78 15.66 -54.48
C ILE A 51 30.51 16.46 -54.14
N GLU A 52 29.39 15.77 -53.91
CA GLU A 52 28.13 16.39 -53.49
C GLU A 52 28.05 16.48 -51.96
N PHE A 53 27.86 17.69 -51.45
CA PHE A 53 27.47 17.95 -50.06
C PHE A 53 26.07 18.58 -50.07
N GLY A 54 25.04 17.74 -50.01
CA GLY A 54 23.64 18.20 -50.08
C GLY A 54 23.31 19.02 -51.34
N GLY A 55 23.88 18.67 -52.50
CA GLY A 55 23.58 19.33 -53.79
C GLY A 55 24.30 20.66 -54.08
N ARG A 56 25.36 21.02 -53.34
CA ARG A 56 26.12 22.27 -53.54
C ARG A 56 27.54 22.02 -54.11
N ASN A 57 27.95 22.83 -55.09
CA ASN A 57 29.31 22.82 -55.66
C ASN A 57 30.28 23.60 -54.75
N LEU A 58 31.36 22.95 -54.31
CA LEU A 58 32.44 23.59 -53.55
C LEU A 58 33.53 24.14 -54.48
N HIS A 59 34.01 25.35 -54.19
CA HIS A 59 35.14 25.99 -54.87
C HIS A 59 36.31 26.18 -53.89
N VAL A 60 37.55 25.96 -54.34
CA VAL A 60 38.76 26.17 -53.52
C VAL A 60 39.28 27.58 -53.77
N ASP A 61 39.24 28.46 -52.78
CA ASP A 61 39.60 29.88 -52.93
C ASP A 61 41.10 30.14 -52.73
N ALA A 62 41.78 29.40 -51.83
CA ALA A 62 43.23 29.52 -51.61
C ALA A 62 43.81 28.33 -50.84
N GLN A 63 45.08 27.98 -51.06
CA GLN A 63 45.79 26.91 -50.33
C GLN A 63 47.22 27.35 -49.94
N THR A 64 47.65 26.93 -48.74
CA THR A 64 49.02 27.06 -48.23
C THR A 64 49.54 25.70 -47.76
N GLU A 65 50.83 25.59 -47.42
CA GLU A 65 51.41 24.35 -46.82
C GLU A 65 50.69 23.90 -45.55
N THR A 66 49.94 24.80 -44.90
CA THR A 66 49.29 24.52 -43.62
C THR A 66 47.78 24.70 -43.65
N SER A 67 47.16 25.09 -44.78
CA SER A 67 45.68 25.21 -44.85
C SER A 67 45.07 25.22 -46.27
N VAL A 68 43.77 24.92 -46.38
CA VAL A 68 42.90 25.08 -47.57
C VAL A 68 41.69 25.93 -47.23
N ASN A 69 41.37 26.92 -48.05
CA ASN A 69 40.15 27.72 -47.94
C ASN A 69 39.17 27.31 -49.03
N LEU A 70 37.91 27.06 -48.67
CA LEU A 70 36.83 26.66 -49.56
C LEU A 70 35.69 27.67 -49.48
N ARG A 71 34.95 27.80 -50.58
CA ARG A 71 33.74 28.59 -50.68
C ARG A 71 32.61 27.75 -51.26
N ALA A 72 31.46 27.80 -50.63
CA ALA A 72 30.20 27.31 -51.20
C ALA A 72 29.22 28.48 -51.28
N ARG A 73 28.50 28.58 -52.39
CA ARG A 73 27.41 29.54 -52.54
C ARG A 73 26.10 28.78 -52.53
N ASP A 74 25.19 29.19 -51.65
CA ASP A 74 23.83 28.68 -51.69
C ASP A 74 23.01 29.52 -52.68
N PHE A 75 22.34 28.83 -53.60
CA PHE A 75 21.57 29.47 -54.67
C PHE A 75 20.19 29.96 -54.21
N ASP A 76 19.66 29.43 -53.10
CA ASP A 76 18.32 29.77 -52.61
C ASP A 76 18.31 31.01 -51.71
N ASP A 77 19.35 31.22 -50.90
CA ASP A 77 19.43 32.36 -49.98
C ASP A 77 20.52 33.40 -50.34
N ARG A 78 21.28 33.14 -51.40
CA ARG A 78 22.42 33.95 -51.90
C ARG A 78 23.53 34.19 -50.86
N LYS A 79 23.63 33.35 -49.83
CA LYS A 79 24.70 33.46 -48.84
C LYS A 79 25.94 32.75 -49.32
N ASP A 80 27.09 33.35 -49.01
CA ASP A 80 28.40 32.78 -49.28
C ASP A 80 28.95 32.15 -47.99
N TYR A 81 29.26 30.87 -48.07
CA TYR A 81 29.83 30.07 -46.99
C TYR A 81 31.32 29.93 -47.24
N PHE A 82 32.13 30.31 -46.25
CA PHE A 82 33.58 30.18 -46.32
C PHE A 82 34.08 29.18 -45.27
N TYR A 83 34.92 28.26 -45.71
CA TYR A 83 35.54 27.23 -44.91
C TYR A 83 37.06 27.42 -44.96
N SER A 84 37.76 27.20 -43.85
CA SER A 84 39.21 27.17 -43.79
C SER A 84 39.65 25.93 -43.03
N ILE A 85 40.37 25.04 -43.69
CA ILE A 85 40.86 23.76 -43.19
C ILE A 85 42.35 23.92 -42.93
N ASN A 86 42.80 23.96 -41.68
CA ASN A 86 44.23 24.02 -41.37
C ASN A 86 44.78 22.61 -41.09
N TYR A 87 45.77 22.18 -41.89
CA TYR A 87 46.35 20.85 -41.86
C TYR A 87 47.28 20.61 -40.66
N ASN A 88 47.92 21.66 -40.14
CA ASN A 88 48.85 21.53 -39.01
C ASN A 88 48.16 21.57 -37.65
N SER A 89 46.94 22.11 -37.58
CA SER A 89 46.12 22.16 -36.35
C SER A 89 44.89 21.25 -36.40
N GLY A 90 44.64 20.56 -37.53
CA GLY A 90 43.47 19.68 -37.71
C GLY A 90 42.13 20.39 -37.57
N THR A 91 42.08 21.71 -37.80
CA THR A 91 40.91 22.56 -37.51
C THR A 91 40.17 22.90 -38.80
N ILE A 92 38.85 22.71 -38.83
CA ILE A 92 37.96 23.28 -39.87
C ILE A 92 37.25 24.48 -39.26
N ILE A 93 37.50 25.66 -39.80
CA ILE A 93 36.88 26.92 -39.40
C ILE A 93 35.79 27.22 -40.43
N TYR A 94 34.55 27.35 -40.00
CA TYR A 94 33.46 27.87 -40.84
C TYR A 94 33.17 29.32 -40.45
N LYS A 95 32.91 30.17 -41.44
CA LYS A 95 32.49 31.55 -41.22
C LYS A 95 31.20 31.81 -41.96
N PHE A 96 30.18 32.19 -41.21
CA PHE A 96 28.96 32.76 -41.77
C PHE A 96 29.16 34.27 -41.95
N VAL A 97 28.88 34.78 -43.15
CA VAL A 97 28.79 36.22 -43.38
C VAL A 97 27.43 36.49 -44.01
N ASP A 98 26.50 36.98 -43.18
CA ASP A 98 25.34 37.67 -43.72
C ASP A 98 25.80 39.05 -44.19
N ILE A 99 25.71 39.33 -45.49
CA ILE A 99 26.10 40.64 -46.03
C ILE A 99 25.10 41.73 -45.61
N ASP A 100 23.89 41.36 -45.13
CA ASP A 100 22.81 42.32 -44.87
C ASP A 100 22.59 42.68 -43.39
N SER A 101 23.42 42.21 -42.44
CA SER A 101 23.28 42.58 -41.02
C SER A 101 24.61 42.94 -40.34
N PRO A 102 24.92 44.23 -40.10
CA PRO A 102 26.20 44.67 -39.57
C PRO A 102 26.37 44.56 -38.03
N TYR A 103 25.51 43.82 -37.30
CA TYR A 103 25.62 43.70 -35.84
C TYR A 103 25.24 42.31 -35.33
N ALA A 104 26.22 41.40 -35.31
CA ALA A 104 26.21 40.25 -34.41
C ALA A 104 27.65 39.90 -34.04
N SER A 105 28.14 40.53 -32.97
CA SER A 105 29.26 40.04 -32.20
C SER A 105 28.79 38.83 -31.41
N ASN A 106 29.41 37.67 -31.62
CA ASN A 106 30.01 36.85 -30.56
C ASN A 106 30.68 35.63 -31.19
N GLU A 107 31.97 35.49 -30.87
CA GLU A 107 32.82 34.37 -31.24
C GLU A 107 32.38 33.11 -30.49
N THR A 108 32.37 31.96 -31.16
CA THR A 108 32.41 30.67 -30.45
C THR A 108 33.36 29.74 -31.21
N LYS A 109 34.47 29.43 -30.54
CA LYS A 109 35.56 28.55 -30.99
C LYS A 109 35.20 27.12 -30.63
N TRP A 110 35.44 26.16 -31.54
CA TRP A 110 35.42 24.74 -31.20
C TRP A 110 36.66 24.04 -31.78
N SER A 111 37.35 23.26 -30.95
CA SER A 111 38.59 22.54 -31.25
C SER A 111 38.41 21.04 -31.00
N ILE A 112 38.87 20.20 -31.92
CA ILE A 112 38.80 18.73 -31.84
C ILE A 112 40.10 18.17 -31.25
N VAL A 113 40.03 17.64 -30.03
CA VAL A 113 40.91 16.68 -29.34
C VAL A 113 40.05 16.16 -28.18
N ALA A 114 40.15 14.87 -27.77
CA ALA A 114 39.51 14.28 -26.57
C ALA A 114 38.70 15.32 -25.81
N THR A 115 37.44 15.47 -26.21
CA THR A 115 36.76 16.74 -26.08
C THR A 115 36.42 16.91 -24.62
N LYS A 116 37.11 17.86 -24.00
CA LYS A 116 36.57 18.47 -22.80
C LYS A 116 35.40 19.33 -23.27
N GLU A 117 34.20 18.77 -23.23
CA GLU A 117 32.98 19.54 -23.41
C GLU A 117 32.69 20.23 -22.08
N VAL A 118 32.67 21.56 -22.10
CA VAL A 118 32.39 22.38 -20.92
C VAL A 118 31.11 23.17 -21.19
N GLY A 119 30.10 22.93 -20.35
CA GLY A 119 28.85 23.64 -20.29
C GLY A 119 29.02 25.11 -19.90
N ASP A 120 27.91 25.86 -19.83
CA ASP A 120 27.85 27.16 -19.18
C ASP A 120 27.26 27.04 -17.76
N TYR A 121 26.90 28.15 -17.10
CA TYR A 121 26.36 28.10 -15.73
C TYR A 121 24.84 27.87 -15.71
N GLN A 122 24.31 27.05 -16.62
CA GLN A 122 22.89 26.73 -16.78
C GLN A 122 22.72 25.23 -17.03
N ASP A 123 21.48 24.76 -17.01
CA ASP A 123 21.13 23.39 -17.36
C ASP A 123 21.59 23.06 -18.81
N ASN A 124 22.53 22.14 -18.94
CA ASN A 124 23.18 21.77 -20.18
C ASN A 124 22.91 20.32 -20.58
N MET A 125 23.04 20.05 -21.87
CA MET A 125 23.03 18.69 -22.42
C MET A 125 24.37 18.46 -23.10
N LEU A 126 25.21 17.61 -22.51
CA LEU A 126 26.55 17.30 -22.98
C LEU A 126 26.59 15.85 -23.47
N SER A 127 27.25 15.58 -24.59
CA SER A 127 27.27 14.24 -25.20
C SER A 127 28.67 13.84 -25.62
N GLY A 128 29.11 12.69 -25.11
CA GLY A 128 30.32 12.03 -25.57
C GLY A 128 30.23 11.67 -27.06
N THR A 129 31.37 11.74 -27.72
CA THR A 129 31.64 11.11 -29.00
C THR A 129 31.95 9.63 -28.80
N ILE A 130 32.10 8.86 -29.87
CA ILE A 130 32.48 7.43 -29.79
C ILE A 130 33.86 7.16 -29.17
N ARG A 131 34.58 8.16 -28.67
CA ARG A 131 35.88 8.08 -27.99
C ARG A 131 35.72 8.65 -26.58
N GLY A 132 36.58 8.26 -25.64
CA GLY A 132 36.52 8.83 -24.29
C GLY A 132 36.64 10.35 -24.25
N ASP A 133 35.63 11.00 -23.70
CA ASP A 133 35.50 12.45 -23.54
C ASP A 133 35.51 12.90 -22.07
N ILE A 134 35.65 14.21 -21.84
CA ILE A 134 35.48 14.80 -20.50
C ILE A 134 34.28 15.75 -20.57
N LEU A 135 33.22 15.49 -19.83
CA LEU A 135 32.02 16.32 -19.81
C LEU A 135 31.96 17.09 -18.49
N GLU A 136 31.96 18.42 -18.52
CA GLU A 136 31.88 19.32 -17.34
C GLU A 136 30.76 20.34 -17.53
N GLY A 137 29.64 20.16 -16.85
CA GLY A 137 28.44 20.99 -16.96
C GLY A 137 28.57 22.34 -16.27
N GLN A 138 29.37 22.42 -15.20
CA GLN A 138 29.43 23.56 -14.28
C GLN A 138 28.16 23.63 -13.44
N THR A 139 27.63 24.82 -13.11
CA THR A 139 26.41 24.89 -12.29
C THR A 139 25.17 24.75 -13.15
N GLY A 140 24.14 24.08 -12.66
CA GLY A 140 22.93 23.79 -13.42
C GLY A 140 22.44 22.40 -13.07
N ASN A 141 21.25 22.02 -13.53
CA ASN A 141 20.86 20.62 -13.54
C ASN A 141 21.20 20.07 -14.92
N ASP A 142 22.38 19.47 -15.03
CA ASP A 142 22.99 19.07 -16.28
C ASP A 142 22.66 17.62 -16.65
N THR A 143 22.69 17.35 -17.95
CA THR A 143 22.41 16.03 -18.54
C THR A 143 23.59 15.59 -19.38
N TYR A 144 24.15 14.42 -19.05
CA TYR A 144 25.31 13.83 -19.69
C TYR A 144 24.92 12.57 -20.47
N PHE A 145 25.32 12.46 -21.73
CA PHE A 145 25.16 11.24 -22.52
C PHE A 145 26.52 10.56 -22.69
N VAL A 146 26.68 9.38 -22.09
CA VAL A 146 27.91 8.59 -22.11
C VAL A 146 27.72 7.35 -22.99
N ASN A 147 28.55 7.24 -24.02
CA ASN A 147 28.47 6.17 -25.03
C ASN A 147 29.81 5.45 -25.21
N ASN A 148 30.84 5.87 -24.48
CA ASN A 148 32.12 5.19 -24.41
C ASN A 148 32.50 4.99 -22.94
N ILE A 149 32.97 3.79 -22.60
CA ILE A 149 33.43 3.45 -21.23
C ILE A 149 34.61 4.32 -20.74
N ALA A 150 35.25 5.06 -21.65
CA ALA A 150 36.33 5.99 -21.34
C ALA A 150 35.84 7.44 -21.13
N ASP A 151 34.54 7.72 -21.26
CA ASP A 151 33.95 9.01 -20.93
C ASP A 151 34.09 9.29 -19.43
N ARG A 152 34.35 10.55 -19.09
CA ARG A 152 34.54 11.00 -17.72
C ARG A 152 33.72 12.25 -17.45
N ILE A 153 33.01 12.26 -16.34
CA ILE A 153 32.21 13.41 -15.92
C ILE A 153 32.97 14.20 -14.87
N VAL A 154 32.87 15.52 -14.93
CA VAL A 154 33.41 16.43 -13.91
C VAL A 154 32.24 17.18 -13.32
N GLU A 155 31.84 16.73 -12.13
CA GLU A 155 30.76 17.32 -11.35
C GLU A 155 31.22 17.61 -9.93
N ARG A 156 30.99 18.82 -9.44
CA ARG A 156 31.43 19.27 -8.10
C ARG A 156 30.25 19.52 -7.18
N VAL A 157 30.55 19.48 -5.87
CA VAL A 157 29.53 19.67 -4.84
C VAL A 157 28.83 21.03 -4.98
N GLY A 158 27.51 20.99 -5.12
CA GLY A 158 26.65 22.17 -5.19
C GLY A 158 26.52 22.78 -6.58
N GLU A 159 26.92 22.05 -7.63
CA GLU A 159 26.75 22.45 -9.02
C GLU A 159 25.31 22.23 -9.52
N GLY A 160 24.60 21.19 -9.08
CA GLY A 160 23.14 21.15 -9.14
C GLY A 160 22.57 19.77 -8.85
N LYS A 161 21.57 19.35 -9.64
CA LYS A 161 21.05 17.98 -9.67
C LYS A 161 21.24 17.40 -11.06
N ASP A 162 22.19 16.49 -11.19
CA ASP A 162 22.74 16.12 -12.48
C ASP A 162 22.37 14.68 -12.86
N THR A 163 22.25 14.45 -14.17
CA THR A 163 21.75 13.19 -14.72
C THR A 163 22.68 12.64 -15.78
N VAL A 164 23.00 11.35 -15.69
CA VAL A 164 23.82 10.64 -16.67
C VAL A 164 22.97 9.60 -17.36
N PHE A 165 22.90 9.67 -18.68
CA PHE A 165 22.31 8.69 -19.56
C PHE A 165 23.42 7.84 -20.18
N ALA A 166 23.46 6.55 -19.83
CA ALA A 166 24.52 5.65 -20.25
C ALA A 166 24.03 4.61 -21.27
N ASP A 167 24.73 4.52 -22.40
CA ASP A 167 24.57 3.46 -23.41
C ASP A 167 25.58 2.31 -23.21
N VAL A 168 26.46 2.43 -22.23
CA VAL A 168 27.55 1.49 -21.90
C VAL A 168 27.62 1.29 -20.39
N ASP A 169 28.35 0.26 -19.96
CA ASP A 169 28.72 0.12 -18.55
C ASP A 169 29.37 1.40 -18.04
N PHE A 170 28.87 1.93 -16.92
CA PHE A 170 29.33 3.20 -16.38
C PHE A 170 29.38 3.19 -14.85
N THR A 171 30.42 3.83 -14.32
CA THR A 171 30.68 3.93 -12.87
C THR A 171 30.98 5.37 -12.52
N LEU A 172 30.25 5.92 -11.55
CA LEU A 172 30.56 7.23 -10.99
C LEU A 172 31.88 7.16 -10.18
N GLU A 173 32.80 8.07 -10.49
CA GLU A 173 34.03 8.23 -9.73
C GLU A 173 33.72 8.84 -8.36
N ALA A 174 34.50 8.47 -7.33
CA ALA A 174 34.39 9.06 -6.01
C ALA A 174 34.65 10.58 -6.06
N GLY A 175 33.83 11.35 -5.36
CA GLY A 175 33.85 12.80 -5.32
C GLY A 175 33.08 13.51 -6.45
N GLN A 176 32.50 12.76 -7.41
CA GLN A 176 31.58 13.33 -8.39
C GLN A 176 30.22 13.60 -7.75
N SER A 177 29.63 14.77 -8.04
CA SER A 177 28.33 15.19 -7.49
C SER A 177 27.16 14.93 -8.43
N VAL A 178 27.12 13.75 -9.06
CA VAL A 178 26.00 13.30 -9.90
C VAL A 178 24.98 12.58 -9.05
N GLU A 179 23.69 12.90 -9.19
CA GLU A 179 22.60 12.23 -8.47
C GLU A 179 21.97 11.08 -9.25
N ASN A 180 21.73 11.25 -10.56
CA ASN A 180 20.96 10.26 -11.34
C ASN A 180 21.83 9.57 -12.39
N LEU A 181 21.75 8.24 -12.45
CA LEU A 181 22.43 7.41 -13.44
C LEU A 181 21.42 6.47 -14.10
N ILE A 182 21.12 6.72 -15.36
CA ILE A 182 19.99 6.15 -16.09
C ILE A 182 20.50 5.42 -17.32
N ILE A 183 19.94 4.25 -17.63
CA ILE A 183 20.21 3.58 -18.90
C ILE A 183 19.50 4.36 -20.03
N SER A 184 20.23 4.73 -21.08
CA SER A 184 19.66 5.51 -22.19
C SER A 184 18.77 4.64 -23.08
N TYR A 185 19.34 3.79 -23.94
CA TYR A 185 18.61 2.75 -24.67
C TYR A 185 19.55 1.57 -24.96
N GLY A 186 19.61 0.61 -24.04
CA GLY A 186 20.47 -0.56 -24.17
C GLY A 186 19.95 -1.55 -25.21
N GLY A 187 20.71 -1.76 -26.29
CA GLY A 187 20.57 -2.97 -27.13
C GLY A 187 21.18 -4.22 -26.49
N SER A 188 21.69 -4.10 -25.27
CA SER A 188 22.35 -5.12 -24.46
C SER A 188 22.21 -4.79 -22.98
N ALA A 189 22.49 -5.77 -22.12
CA ALA A 189 22.61 -5.54 -20.68
C ALA A 189 23.71 -4.52 -20.35
N ILE A 190 23.42 -3.60 -19.43
CA ILE A 190 24.33 -2.55 -18.97
C ILE A 190 24.52 -2.65 -17.45
N ASN A 191 25.74 -2.40 -17.01
CA ASN A 191 26.11 -2.29 -15.60
C ASN A 191 26.28 -0.81 -15.21
N LEU A 192 25.43 -0.33 -14.31
CA LEU A 192 25.54 0.99 -13.69
C LEU A 192 26.08 0.85 -12.27
N THR A 193 27.00 1.73 -11.88
CA THR A 193 27.55 1.78 -10.52
C THR A 193 27.59 3.22 -10.01
N GLY A 194 26.91 3.48 -8.89
CA GLY A 194 26.95 4.77 -8.19
C GLY A 194 28.25 4.98 -7.40
N ASN A 195 28.28 6.04 -6.59
CA ASN A 195 29.43 6.43 -5.78
C ASN A 195 29.06 6.50 -4.29
N GLU A 196 29.58 7.44 -3.53
CA GLU A 196 29.29 7.61 -2.09
C GLU A 196 28.06 8.49 -1.76
N LEU A 197 27.39 9.00 -2.78
CA LEU A 197 26.21 9.85 -2.65
C LEU A 197 24.92 9.02 -2.57
N ALA A 198 23.79 9.68 -2.35
CA ALA A 198 22.49 9.06 -2.52
C ALA A 198 22.10 9.11 -4.01
N ASN A 199 22.49 8.09 -4.76
CA ASN A 199 22.26 8.00 -6.20
C ASN A 199 20.90 7.38 -6.53
N THR A 200 20.30 7.81 -7.65
CA THR A 200 19.17 7.12 -8.28
C THR A 200 19.67 6.41 -9.53
N LEU A 201 19.58 5.08 -9.55
CA LEU A 201 19.93 4.23 -10.69
C LEU A 201 18.64 3.71 -11.32
N ASP A 202 18.46 3.92 -12.63
CA ASP A 202 17.22 3.60 -13.34
C ASP A 202 17.48 2.83 -14.64
N ASP A 203 16.79 1.70 -14.83
CA ASP A 203 16.83 0.93 -16.08
C ASP A 203 16.05 1.59 -17.24
N ASN A 204 15.40 2.72 -16.99
CA ASN A 204 14.64 3.53 -17.93
C ASN A 204 13.46 2.77 -18.57
N ASN A 205 12.72 2.05 -17.74
CA ASN A 205 11.61 1.21 -18.18
C ASN A 205 12.06 0.16 -19.22
N ASP A 206 13.23 -0.46 -19.04
CA ASP A 206 13.70 -1.54 -19.90
C ASP A 206 12.81 -2.80 -19.72
N LEU A 207 11.70 -2.84 -20.45
CA LEU A 207 10.78 -3.98 -20.46
C LEU A 207 11.32 -5.19 -21.25
N SER A 208 12.58 -5.14 -21.71
CA SER A 208 13.17 -6.19 -22.54
C SER A 208 13.68 -7.38 -21.72
N VAL A 209 14.43 -8.29 -22.37
CA VAL A 209 15.09 -9.45 -21.74
C VAL A 209 16.53 -9.14 -21.30
N HIS A 210 16.97 -7.88 -21.38
CA HIS A 210 18.30 -7.52 -20.88
C HIS A 210 18.32 -7.71 -19.36
N ASN A 211 19.45 -8.20 -18.86
CA ASN A 211 19.65 -8.49 -17.44
C ASN A 211 20.66 -7.47 -16.94
N ASN A 212 20.17 -6.29 -16.58
CA ASN A 212 20.98 -5.15 -16.18
C ASN A 212 21.52 -5.34 -14.76
N ARG A 213 22.57 -4.62 -14.41
CA ARG A 213 23.10 -4.56 -13.04
C ARG A 213 23.10 -3.12 -12.57
N LEU A 214 22.39 -2.84 -11.49
CA LEU A 214 22.38 -1.56 -10.82
C LEU A 214 23.05 -1.74 -9.45
N ASP A 215 24.19 -1.09 -9.24
CA ASP A 215 24.98 -1.15 -8.00
C ASP A 215 25.05 0.27 -7.40
N GLY A 216 24.36 0.53 -6.30
CA GLY A 216 24.24 1.87 -5.69
C GLY A 216 25.59 2.43 -5.26
N GLY A 217 26.50 1.58 -4.82
CA GLY A 217 27.76 2.03 -4.24
C GLY A 217 27.60 2.19 -2.74
N ALA A 218 27.99 3.33 -2.18
CA ALA A 218 27.75 3.67 -0.78
C ALA A 218 26.82 4.88 -0.70
N GLY A 219 26.12 5.05 0.40
CA GLY A 219 25.11 6.11 0.49
C GLY A 219 23.72 5.49 0.59
N ASN A 220 22.69 6.29 0.35
CA ASN A 220 21.31 5.83 0.47
C ASN A 220 20.69 5.87 -0.92
N ASP A 221 20.82 4.78 -1.65
CA ASP A 221 20.54 4.74 -3.08
C ASP A 221 19.12 4.30 -3.39
N THR A 222 18.62 4.68 -4.56
CA THR A 222 17.35 4.22 -5.12
C THR A 222 17.59 3.49 -6.43
N LEU A 223 17.21 2.22 -6.51
CA LEU A 223 17.43 1.37 -7.68
C LEU A 223 16.09 1.02 -8.33
N ILE A 224 15.89 1.37 -9.60
CA ILE A 224 14.62 1.24 -10.32
C ILE A 224 14.78 0.20 -11.44
N SER A 225 13.91 -0.82 -11.44
CA SER A 225 13.89 -1.88 -12.45
C SER A 225 12.46 -2.21 -12.86
N SER A 226 12.22 -2.28 -14.17
CA SER A 226 10.88 -2.41 -14.77
C SER A 226 10.72 -3.68 -15.61
N GLY A 227 11.81 -4.42 -15.84
CA GLY A 227 11.80 -5.67 -16.61
C GLY A 227 13.06 -6.50 -16.37
N GLY A 228 13.40 -7.37 -17.31
CA GLY A 228 14.67 -8.10 -17.26
C GLY A 228 14.83 -9.08 -16.08
N ARG A 229 15.99 -9.74 -16.02
CA ARG A 229 16.46 -10.45 -14.81
C ARG A 229 17.60 -9.67 -14.20
N ASP A 230 17.25 -8.57 -13.57
CA ASP A 230 18.23 -7.59 -13.15
C ASP A 230 18.93 -7.98 -11.85
N VAL A 231 20.06 -7.33 -11.58
CA VAL A 231 20.81 -7.45 -10.34
C VAL A 231 20.85 -6.08 -9.69
N LEU A 232 20.09 -5.91 -8.60
CA LEU A 232 20.02 -4.69 -7.81
C LEU A 232 20.83 -4.86 -6.54
N ILE A 233 21.81 -3.99 -6.31
CA ILE A 233 22.69 -4.02 -5.14
C ILE A 233 22.72 -2.64 -4.53
N GLY A 234 22.20 -2.49 -3.31
CA GLY A 234 22.25 -1.21 -2.60
C GLY A 234 23.69 -0.84 -2.24
N GLY A 235 24.31 -1.68 -1.41
CA GLY A 235 25.67 -1.47 -0.93
C GLY A 235 25.66 -0.98 0.51
N PRO A 236 26.69 -0.23 0.97
CA PRO A 236 26.67 0.35 2.30
C PRO A 236 25.74 1.56 2.41
N GLY A 237 24.64 1.40 3.14
CA GLY A 237 23.77 2.47 3.61
C GLY A 237 22.33 2.01 3.69
N SER A 238 21.38 2.94 3.55
CA SER A 238 19.95 2.65 3.59
C SER A 238 19.34 2.79 2.20
N ASP A 239 19.36 1.69 1.46
CA ASP A 239 18.99 1.66 0.05
C ASP A 239 17.55 1.21 -0.16
N SER A 240 16.97 1.65 -1.27
CA SER A 240 15.61 1.31 -1.68
C SER A 240 15.59 0.73 -3.09
N ALA A 241 14.71 -0.23 -3.35
CA ALA A 241 14.46 -0.74 -4.70
C ALA A 241 13.01 -0.49 -5.12
N ILE A 242 12.82 -0.05 -6.35
CA ILE A 242 11.52 0.08 -7.03
C ILE A 242 11.51 -0.96 -8.14
N ILE A 243 10.63 -1.94 -8.02
CA ILE A 243 10.51 -3.07 -8.92
C ILE A 243 9.09 -3.07 -9.50
N ASP A 244 8.95 -2.72 -10.77
CA ASP A 244 7.68 -2.75 -11.48
C ASP A 244 7.59 -4.01 -12.33
N ARG A 245 6.67 -4.92 -12.00
CA ARG A 245 6.32 -6.11 -12.80
C ARG A 245 4.82 -6.15 -13.08
N SER A 246 4.19 -4.98 -13.22
CA SER A 246 2.77 -4.83 -13.58
C SER A 246 2.36 -5.56 -14.87
N GLY A 247 3.30 -5.76 -15.80
CA GLY A 247 3.09 -6.54 -17.02
C GLY A 247 3.21 -8.06 -16.85
N ALA A 248 3.58 -8.58 -15.67
CA ALA A 248 3.80 -10.01 -15.47
C ALA A 248 2.48 -10.79 -15.50
N THR A 249 2.54 -12.02 -16.03
CA THR A 249 1.40 -12.95 -16.07
C THR A 249 1.66 -14.24 -15.30
N ALA A 250 2.91 -14.49 -14.95
CA ALA A 250 3.29 -15.58 -14.08
C ALA A 250 3.19 -15.14 -12.62
N ALA A 251 2.89 -16.09 -11.73
CA ALA A 251 2.99 -15.88 -10.29
C ALA A 251 4.44 -15.52 -9.91
N LEU A 252 4.58 -14.41 -9.20
CA LEU A 252 5.82 -13.88 -8.68
C LEU A 252 5.94 -14.20 -7.19
N ARG A 253 7.14 -14.56 -6.75
CA ARG A 253 7.41 -14.79 -5.33
C ARG A 253 8.69 -14.10 -4.89
N PHE A 254 8.54 -13.07 -4.07
CA PHE A 254 9.61 -12.31 -3.43
C PHE A 254 9.55 -12.55 -1.93
N VAL A 255 10.50 -13.30 -1.36
CA VAL A 255 10.49 -13.61 0.08
C VAL A 255 11.88 -13.42 0.65
N MET A 256 12.07 -12.29 1.33
CA MET A 256 13.31 -11.93 1.99
C MET A 256 13.55 -12.83 3.21
N GLN A 257 14.80 -13.29 3.39
CA GLN A 257 15.21 -14.15 4.51
C GLN A 257 16.03 -13.40 5.58
N SER A 258 16.65 -12.29 5.20
CA SER A 258 17.43 -11.43 6.09
C SER A 258 17.56 -10.04 5.49
N VAL A 259 17.50 -9.00 6.33
CA VAL A 259 17.83 -7.63 5.93
C VAL A 259 19.27 -7.61 5.41
N GLY A 260 19.45 -7.00 4.24
CA GLY A 260 20.73 -6.90 3.54
C GLY A 260 21.21 -8.18 2.83
N GLY A 261 20.48 -9.28 2.94
CA GLY A 261 20.77 -10.51 2.19
C GLY A 261 20.37 -10.41 0.72
N THR A 262 20.82 -11.37 -0.09
CA THR A 262 20.34 -11.50 -1.47
C THR A 262 18.98 -12.19 -1.52
N THR A 263 18.00 -11.57 -2.16
CA THR A 263 16.66 -12.15 -2.42
C THR A 263 16.43 -12.24 -3.91
N THR A 264 15.82 -13.34 -4.37
CA THR A 264 15.44 -13.53 -5.77
C THR A 264 13.93 -13.45 -5.92
N LEU A 265 13.47 -12.64 -6.88
CA LEU A 265 12.08 -12.62 -7.35
C LEU A 265 11.84 -13.86 -8.23
N VAL A 266 11.30 -14.92 -7.65
CA VAL A 266 10.98 -16.15 -8.38
C VAL A 266 9.83 -15.86 -9.34
N GLY A 267 9.91 -16.35 -10.58
CA GLY A 267 8.95 -16.08 -11.66
C GLY A 267 9.47 -15.05 -12.67
N ASP A 268 10.35 -14.16 -12.23
CA ASP A 268 11.03 -13.16 -13.05
C ASP A 268 12.53 -13.51 -13.15
N GLY A 269 13.24 -13.52 -12.02
CA GLY A 269 14.66 -13.85 -11.90
C GLY A 269 15.53 -12.70 -11.39
N THR A 270 14.97 -11.49 -11.25
CA THR A 270 15.65 -10.34 -10.65
C THR A 270 16.11 -10.64 -9.23
N THR A 271 17.27 -10.11 -8.86
CA THR A 271 17.85 -10.25 -7.51
C THR A 271 18.07 -8.89 -6.86
N THR A 272 17.78 -8.80 -5.57
CA THR A 272 18.11 -7.64 -4.73
C THR A 272 19.13 -8.06 -3.68
N THR A 273 20.10 -7.21 -3.36
CA THR A 273 21.07 -7.43 -2.26
C THR A 273 21.29 -6.11 -1.53
N SER A 274 21.43 -6.14 -0.21
CA SER A 274 21.65 -4.92 0.59
C SER A 274 20.55 -3.85 0.45
N ILE A 275 19.31 -4.25 0.17
CA ILE A 275 18.17 -3.31 0.08
C ILE A 275 17.38 -3.34 1.39
N GLY A 276 17.03 -2.15 1.89
CA GLY A 276 16.20 -1.95 3.08
C GLY A 276 14.73 -1.82 2.72
N ASN A 277 14.36 -0.83 1.89
CA ASN A 277 12.97 -0.59 1.52
C ASN A 277 12.66 -1.12 0.11
N ILE A 278 11.48 -1.69 -0.06
CA ILE A 278 11.00 -2.28 -1.30
C ILE A 278 9.69 -1.61 -1.70
N THR A 279 9.68 -1.05 -2.90
CA THR A 279 8.45 -0.80 -3.66
C THR A 279 8.34 -1.87 -4.74
N LEU A 280 7.36 -2.77 -4.62
CA LEU A 280 7.20 -3.89 -5.55
C LEU A 280 5.76 -3.93 -6.07
N THR A 281 5.62 -3.88 -7.40
CA THR A 281 4.35 -4.07 -8.09
C THR A 281 4.35 -5.39 -8.82
N GLY A 282 3.41 -6.26 -8.47
CA GLY A 282 3.14 -7.55 -9.08
C GLY A 282 2.27 -7.44 -10.33
N GLY A 283 1.95 -8.60 -10.90
CA GLY A 283 1.31 -8.72 -12.19
C GLY A 283 -0.14 -9.20 -12.12
N SER A 284 -0.49 -10.12 -13.02
CA SER A 284 -1.79 -10.82 -13.04
C SER A 284 -1.73 -12.25 -12.47
N GLY A 285 -0.58 -12.62 -11.91
CA GLY A 285 -0.34 -13.91 -11.28
C GLY A 285 -0.79 -13.92 -9.82
N ALA A 286 -0.88 -15.10 -9.20
CA ALA A 286 -1.07 -15.20 -7.75
C ALA A 286 0.28 -15.01 -7.05
N ASP A 287 0.54 -13.79 -6.62
CA ASP A 287 1.84 -13.32 -6.19
C ASP A 287 2.03 -13.49 -4.68
N THR A 288 3.27 -13.62 -4.23
CA THR A 288 3.61 -13.72 -2.80
C THR A 288 4.80 -12.83 -2.49
N PHE A 289 4.53 -11.72 -1.81
CA PHE A 289 5.53 -10.74 -1.41
C PHE A 289 5.67 -10.73 0.11
N THR A 290 6.89 -10.98 0.56
CA THR A 290 7.29 -10.91 1.96
C THR A 290 8.62 -10.19 2.04
N THR A 291 8.56 -8.97 2.56
CA THR A 291 9.74 -8.16 2.90
C THR A 291 10.05 -8.35 4.39
N LEU A 292 10.83 -7.47 5.01
CA LEU A 292 11.33 -7.67 6.38
C LEU A 292 11.25 -6.41 7.23
N ASP A 293 12.28 -5.58 7.23
CA ASP A 293 12.28 -4.32 7.97
C ASP A 293 12.24 -3.21 6.93
N GLY A 294 11.59 -2.09 7.22
CA GLY A 294 11.60 -0.95 6.31
C GLY A 294 10.30 -0.18 6.37
N ILE A 295 10.08 0.66 5.36
CA ILE A 295 8.75 1.15 5.03
C ILE A 295 8.52 0.72 3.58
N ASP A 296 7.78 -0.37 3.42
CA ASP A 296 7.58 -1.03 2.14
C ASP A 296 6.26 -0.62 1.49
N THR A 297 6.24 -0.68 0.16
CA THR A 297 5.02 -0.51 -0.64
C THR A 297 4.86 -1.71 -1.55
N LEU A 298 3.89 -2.57 -1.23
CA LEU A 298 3.62 -3.79 -1.97
C LEU A 298 2.27 -3.68 -2.67
N ASN A 299 2.26 -3.94 -3.97
CA ASN A 299 1.05 -4.01 -4.78
C ASN A 299 0.99 -5.37 -5.47
N GLY A 300 0.00 -6.20 -5.13
CA GLY A 300 -0.18 -7.54 -5.71
C GLY A 300 -0.57 -7.49 -7.19
N GLY A 301 -1.52 -6.61 -7.52
CA GLY A 301 -2.00 -6.42 -8.88
C GLY A 301 -3.32 -7.14 -9.09
N ALA A 302 -3.37 -8.06 -10.05
CA ALA A 302 -4.50 -8.96 -10.21
C ALA A 302 -4.05 -10.37 -9.84
N GLY A 303 -4.86 -11.14 -9.15
CA GLY A 303 -4.40 -12.42 -8.65
C GLY A 303 -5.07 -12.81 -7.35
N ALA A 304 -4.55 -13.84 -6.71
CA ALA A 304 -4.89 -14.12 -5.32
C ALA A 304 -3.58 -14.00 -4.57
N ASP A 305 -3.30 -12.80 -4.09
CA ASP A 305 -1.98 -12.37 -3.68
C ASP A 305 -1.79 -12.51 -2.18
N THR A 306 -0.55 -12.68 -1.74
CA THR A 306 -0.20 -12.69 -0.32
C THR A 306 0.88 -11.65 -0.06
N LEU A 307 0.55 -10.61 0.71
CA LEU A 307 1.40 -9.46 0.96
C LEU A 307 1.74 -9.34 2.45
N ASN A 308 3.04 -9.28 2.74
CA ASN A 308 3.58 -9.10 4.07
C ASN A 308 4.76 -8.10 4.02
N GLY A 309 4.56 -6.90 4.56
CA GLY A 309 5.60 -5.88 4.67
C GLY A 309 6.65 -6.19 5.75
N GLY A 310 6.32 -7.08 6.69
CA GLY A 310 7.12 -7.29 7.88
C GLY A 310 7.04 -6.08 8.82
N THR A 311 8.14 -5.79 9.51
CA THR A 311 8.21 -4.66 10.43
C THR A 311 8.37 -3.35 9.67
N GLY A 312 7.54 -2.38 10.01
CA GLY A 312 7.50 -1.15 9.24
C GLY A 312 6.19 -0.45 9.44
N ALA A 313 5.94 0.63 8.72
CA ALA A 313 4.58 1.14 8.59
C ALA A 313 4.23 1.05 7.11
N ASP A 314 3.82 -0.14 6.69
CA ASP A 314 3.85 -0.52 5.28
C ASP A 314 2.57 -0.17 4.55
N ARG A 315 2.64 -0.14 3.23
CA ARG A 315 1.48 0.07 2.35
C ARG A 315 1.26 -1.18 1.53
N LEU A 316 0.15 -1.86 1.77
CA LEU A 316 -0.18 -3.13 1.11
C LEU A 316 -1.45 -2.94 0.26
N THR A 317 -1.37 -3.19 -1.04
CA THR A 317 -2.50 -3.09 -1.98
C THR A 317 -2.66 -4.45 -2.66
N GLY A 318 -3.80 -5.13 -2.49
CA GLY A 318 -4.03 -6.44 -3.12
C GLY A 318 -4.38 -6.26 -4.58
N GLY A 319 -5.47 -5.54 -4.83
CA GLY A 319 -5.92 -5.16 -6.16
C GLY A 319 -7.18 -5.92 -6.57
N THR A 320 -7.10 -6.84 -7.54
CA THR A 320 -8.27 -7.66 -7.91
C THR A 320 -8.02 -9.14 -7.67
N GLY A 321 -9.03 -9.83 -7.16
CA GLY A 321 -9.04 -11.22 -6.76
C GLY A 321 -9.01 -11.33 -5.23
N ASN A 322 -8.71 -12.52 -4.69
CA ASN A 322 -8.89 -12.76 -3.25
C ASN A 322 -7.53 -12.74 -2.56
N ASP A 323 -7.23 -11.65 -1.88
CA ASP A 323 -5.92 -11.32 -1.38
C ASP A 323 -5.80 -11.53 0.14
N ALA A 324 -4.57 -11.77 0.58
CA ALA A 324 -4.20 -11.99 1.97
C ALA A 324 -3.11 -11.01 2.41
N PHE A 325 -3.41 -10.24 3.45
CA PHE A 325 -2.48 -9.25 4.02
C PHE A 325 -2.00 -9.73 5.38
N VAL A 326 -0.72 -9.60 5.66
CA VAL A 326 -0.15 -9.76 7.00
C VAL A 326 0.20 -8.39 7.54
N VAL A 327 -0.35 -8.03 8.70
CA VAL A 327 -0.08 -6.78 9.38
C VAL A 327 0.53 -7.06 10.75
N ASP A 328 1.70 -6.49 11.03
CA ASP A 328 2.38 -6.65 12.30
C ASP A 328 2.61 -5.32 13.04
N ASN A 329 2.39 -4.21 12.33
CA ASN A 329 2.45 -2.87 12.87
C ASN A 329 1.09 -2.18 12.77
N ALA A 330 0.72 -1.42 13.81
CA ALA A 330 -0.51 -0.61 13.78
C ALA A 330 -0.47 0.53 12.75
N GLY A 331 0.72 0.85 12.23
CA GLY A 331 0.95 1.80 11.15
C GLY A 331 0.74 1.21 9.75
N ASP A 332 0.55 -0.11 9.60
CA ASP A 332 0.33 -0.74 8.31
C ASP A 332 -1.01 -0.31 7.70
N LEU A 333 -0.97 0.06 6.43
CA LEU A 333 -2.10 0.52 5.65
C LEU A 333 -2.42 -0.48 4.55
N VAL A 334 -3.55 -1.16 4.71
CA VAL A 334 -4.13 -2.03 3.68
C VAL A 334 -5.04 -1.21 2.77
N PHE A 335 -4.89 -1.34 1.46
CA PHE A 335 -5.71 -0.66 0.47
C PHE A 335 -6.45 -1.70 -0.36
N GLU A 336 -7.77 -1.75 -0.19
CA GLU A 336 -8.64 -2.58 -1.00
C GLU A 336 -9.76 -1.75 -1.61
N ALA A 337 -10.03 -2.02 -2.88
CA ALA A 337 -10.98 -1.26 -3.71
C ALA A 337 -12.28 -2.05 -3.90
N SER A 338 -13.34 -1.32 -4.28
CA SER A 338 -14.63 -1.97 -4.45
C SER A 338 -14.62 -3.01 -5.56
N GLY A 339 -15.03 -4.23 -5.21
CA GLY A 339 -14.97 -5.37 -6.13
C GLY A 339 -13.57 -5.96 -6.33
N GLY A 340 -12.65 -5.76 -5.37
CA GLY A 340 -11.34 -6.42 -5.28
C GLY A 340 -11.51 -7.93 -5.20
N GLY A 341 -12.13 -8.46 -4.15
CA GLY A 341 -12.57 -9.85 -4.11
C GLY A 341 -13.18 -10.21 -2.77
N VAL A 342 -12.67 -11.29 -2.16
CA VAL A 342 -12.95 -11.65 -0.77
C VAL A 342 -11.61 -11.72 -0.05
N ASP A 343 -11.34 -10.67 0.70
CA ASP A 343 -9.99 -10.33 1.15
C ASP A 343 -9.85 -10.53 2.65
N ARG A 344 -8.63 -10.87 3.09
CA ARG A 344 -8.37 -11.17 4.49
C ARG A 344 -7.09 -10.53 5.02
N VAL A 345 -7.22 -9.86 6.16
CA VAL A 345 -6.11 -9.37 6.97
C VAL A 345 -5.82 -10.37 8.11
N PHE A 346 -4.55 -10.75 8.23
CA PHE A 346 -3.99 -11.50 9.34
C PHE A 346 -3.12 -10.59 10.20
N ALA A 347 -3.55 -10.30 11.42
CA ALA A 347 -2.88 -9.37 12.32
C ALA A 347 -2.09 -10.09 13.41
N SER A 348 -0.85 -9.67 13.70
CA SER A 348 -0.11 -10.05 14.91
C SER A 348 -0.10 -8.97 15.99
N THR A 349 -0.78 -7.85 15.74
CA THR A 349 -1.01 -6.75 16.66
C THR A 349 -2.49 -6.38 16.72
N SER A 350 -2.90 -5.47 17.61
CA SER A 350 -4.25 -4.92 17.58
C SER A 350 -4.44 -4.12 16.29
N TYR A 351 -5.54 -4.35 15.58
CA TYR A 351 -5.75 -3.78 14.26
C TYR A 351 -7.17 -3.26 14.06
N THR A 352 -7.29 -2.17 13.33
CA THR A 352 -8.56 -1.49 13.02
C THR A 352 -8.66 -1.30 11.52
N LEU A 353 -9.71 -1.82 10.91
CA LEU A 353 -10.01 -1.55 9.52
C LEU A 353 -10.43 -0.09 9.35
N GLN A 354 -9.79 0.59 8.40
CA GLN A 354 -10.10 1.96 8.05
C GLN A 354 -11.44 2.06 7.33
N THR A 355 -12.03 3.26 7.37
CA THR A 355 -13.25 3.54 6.62
C THR A 355 -12.99 3.46 5.12
N GLY A 356 -13.88 2.77 4.39
CA GLY A 356 -13.78 2.62 2.94
C GLY A 356 -12.92 1.45 2.47
N GLN A 357 -12.27 0.70 3.37
CA GLN A 357 -11.64 -0.59 3.04
C GLN A 357 -12.71 -1.67 2.87
N GLU A 358 -12.61 -2.45 1.79
CA GLU A 358 -13.46 -3.63 1.54
C GLU A 358 -12.71 -4.90 1.94
N ILE A 359 -12.52 -5.12 3.24
CA ILE A 359 -11.94 -6.34 3.81
C ILE A 359 -13.02 -7.16 4.50
N GLU A 360 -13.27 -8.39 4.04
CA GLU A 360 -14.30 -9.29 4.59
C GLU A 360 -13.79 -10.10 5.79
N GLY A 361 -12.48 -10.32 5.92
CA GLY A 361 -11.90 -11.09 7.00
C GLY A 361 -10.81 -10.35 7.76
N LEU A 362 -10.92 -10.27 9.09
CA LEU A 362 -9.84 -9.81 9.96
C LEU A 362 -9.62 -10.82 11.07
N GLN A 363 -8.42 -11.41 11.13
CA GLN A 363 -8.11 -12.50 12.06
C GLN A 363 -6.75 -12.28 12.72
N LEU A 364 -6.63 -12.59 14.02
CA LEU A 364 -5.34 -12.70 14.68
C LEU A 364 -4.57 -13.94 14.19
N LEU A 365 -3.33 -13.71 13.74
CA LEU A 365 -2.47 -14.72 13.12
C LEU A 365 -2.10 -15.84 14.11
N ALA A 366 -1.71 -15.47 15.34
CA ALA A 366 -1.37 -16.41 16.40
C ALA A 366 -2.62 -16.94 17.09
N ALA A 367 -3.33 -17.88 16.45
CA ALA A 367 -4.62 -18.38 16.91
C ALA A 367 -4.65 -18.90 18.36
N THR A 368 -3.58 -19.57 18.78
CA THR A 368 -3.43 -20.09 20.16
C THR A 368 -2.61 -19.17 21.06
N GLY A 369 -2.25 -17.98 20.57
CA GLY A 369 -1.53 -16.96 21.34
C GLY A 369 -2.45 -16.40 22.43
N SER A 370 -1.87 -16.08 23.59
CA SER A 370 -2.61 -15.57 24.75
C SER A 370 -2.44 -14.05 24.92
N ALA A 371 -2.07 -13.34 23.85
CA ALA A 371 -1.87 -11.89 23.89
C ALA A 371 -3.22 -11.19 23.77
N ASN A 372 -3.49 -10.24 24.65
CA ASN A 372 -4.73 -9.45 24.66
C ASN A 372 -4.70 -8.40 23.55
N LEU A 373 -4.95 -8.83 22.31
CA LEU A 373 -5.01 -8.00 21.12
C LEU A 373 -6.48 -7.73 20.76
N ASN A 374 -6.73 -6.58 20.14
CA ASN A 374 -8.08 -6.14 19.81
C ASN A 374 -8.27 -6.04 18.31
N LEU A 375 -9.48 -6.34 17.86
CA LEU A 375 -9.89 -6.23 16.47
C LEU A 375 -11.05 -5.24 16.35
N THR A 376 -11.01 -4.37 15.35
CA THR A 376 -12.13 -3.46 15.05
C THR A 376 -12.40 -3.50 13.55
N GLY A 377 -13.62 -3.91 13.19
CA GLY A 377 -14.14 -3.87 11.82
C GLY A 377 -14.52 -2.47 11.38
N ASN A 378 -15.29 -2.36 10.30
CA ASN A 378 -15.72 -1.07 9.76
C ASN A 378 -17.23 -1.07 9.42
N ALA A 379 -17.65 -0.40 8.34
CA ALA A 379 -19.06 -0.29 7.99
C ALA A 379 -19.62 -1.47 7.16
N ILE A 380 -18.75 -2.34 6.64
CA ILE A 380 -19.17 -3.53 5.86
C ILE A 380 -19.29 -4.76 6.75
N SER A 381 -19.86 -5.86 6.23
CA SER A 381 -19.98 -7.11 6.99
C SER A 381 -18.66 -7.87 7.03
N GLN A 382 -18.14 -8.16 8.22
CA GLN A 382 -16.85 -8.82 8.44
C GLN A 382 -16.93 -10.12 9.24
N SER A 383 -15.95 -11.00 9.00
CA SER A 383 -15.59 -12.11 9.86
C SER A 383 -14.38 -11.70 10.72
N LEU A 384 -14.59 -11.52 12.01
CA LEU A 384 -13.59 -11.11 13.00
C LEU A 384 -13.23 -12.27 13.92
N VAL A 385 -11.95 -12.65 13.96
CA VAL A 385 -11.49 -13.81 14.73
C VAL A 385 -10.29 -13.49 15.62
N GLY A 386 -10.49 -13.57 16.94
CA GLY A 386 -9.49 -13.37 17.99
C GLY A 386 -8.47 -14.50 18.14
N ASN A 387 -7.76 -14.51 19.27
CA ASN A 387 -6.81 -15.54 19.71
C ASN A 387 -7.23 -16.08 21.09
N ASN A 388 -6.38 -16.83 21.78
CA ASN A 388 -6.72 -17.35 23.12
C ASN A 388 -6.45 -16.32 24.26
N GLY A 389 -6.22 -15.05 23.92
CA GLY A 389 -6.08 -13.96 24.88
C GLY A 389 -7.41 -13.27 25.09
N ALA A 390 -7.53 -12.43 26.11
CA ALA A 390 -8.74 -11.63 26.31
C ALA A 390 -8.80 -10.51 25.25
N ASN A 391 -9.64 -10.69 24.23
CA ASN A 391 -9.76 -9.79 23.10
C ASN A 391 -10.97 -8.86 23.25
N VAL A 392 -10.81 -7.61 22.82
CA VAL A 392 -11.96 -6.74 22.50
C VAL A 392 -12.18 -6.80 20.99
N ILE A 393 -13.35 -7.30 20.59
CA ILE A 393 -13.75 -7.43 19.18
C ILE A 393 -14.95 -6.51 18.94
N ASN A 394 -14.74 -5.50 18.10
CA ASN A 394 -15.79 -4.57 17.69
C ASN A 394 -16.14 -4.81 16.23
N GLY A 395 -17.39 -5.22 15.95
CA GLY A 395 -17.90 -5.44 14.59
C GLY A 395 -17.81 -4.19 13.72
N GLY A 396 -18.16 -3.05 14.30
CA GLY A 396 -18.55 -1.89 13.52
C GLY A 396 -20.01 -2.02 13.07
N ILE A 397 -20.40 -1.28 12.04
CA ILE A 397 -21.81 -1.08 11.65
C ILE A 397 -22.38 -2.29 10.88
N GLY A 398 -21.47 -3.12 10.36
CA GLY A 398 -21.75 -4.23 9.46
C GLY A 398 -22.68 -5.28 10.06
N ARG A 399 -22.89 -6.36 9.29
CA ARG A 399 -23.48 -7.58 9.83
C ARG A 399 -22.33 -8.54 10.10
N ASP A 400 -21.83 -8.54 11.32
CA ASP A 400 -20.53 -9.14 11.58
C ASP A 400 -20.63 -10.53 12.22
N ALA A 401 -19.66 -11.39 11.90
CA ALA A 401 -19.46 -12.67 12.56
C ALA A 401 -18.20 -12.57 13.42
N MET A 402 -18.36 -12.66 14.74
CA MET A 402 -17.27 -12.46 15.71
C MET A 402 -17.01 -13.74 16.51
N THR A 403 -15.73 -14.07 16.70
CA THR A 403 -15.29 -15.22 17.49
C THR A 403 -14.01 -14.85 18.24
N GLY A 404 -14.00 -14.93 19.56
CA GLY A 404 -12.82 -14.60 20.37
C GLY A 404 -11.91 -15.81 20.52
N ARG A 405 -12.51 -16.99 20.75
CA ARG A 405 -11.90 -18.32 20.95
C ARG A 405 -11.75 -18.69 22.42
N GLY A 406 -10.73 -18.20 23.08
CA GLY A 406 -10.51 -18.49 24.48
C GLY A 406 -9.95 -17.27 25.20
N GLY A 407 -10.00 -17.25 26.51
CA GLY A 407 -9.84 -15.99 27.25
C GLY A 407 -11.20 -15.36 27.51
N ASP A 408 -11.20 -14.31 28.34
CA ASP A 408 -12.43 -13.59 28.69
C ASP A 408 -12.62 -12.45 27.67
N ASP A 409 -13.42 -12.68 26.64
CA ASP A 409 -13.56 -11.79 25.49
C ASP A 409 -14.69 -10.77 25.67
N THR A 410 -14.56 -9.64 24.97
CA THR A 410 -15.59 -8.61 24.92
C THR A 410 -15.97 -8.29 23.48
N TYR A 411 -17.25 -8.50 23.14
CA TYR A 411 -17.84 -8.20 21.84
C TYR A 411 -18.61 -6.90 21.90
N ILE A 412 -18.32 -5.97 20.99
CA ILE A 412 -19.16 -4.77 20.79
C ILE A 412 -20.04 -5.03 19.59
N VAL A 413 -21.36 -5.03 19.83
CA VAL A 413 -22.40 -5.25 18.81
C VAL A 413 -23.24 -3.99 18.64
N ASP A 414 -23.53 -3.64 17.40
CA ASP A 414 -24.39 -2.50 17.07
C ASP A 414 -25.51 -2.85 16.08
N ASN A 415 -25.40 -4.02 15.44
CA ASN A 415 -26.33 -4.49 14.44
C ASN A 415 -27.08 -5.74 14.94
N LEU A 416 -28.40 -5.81 14.70
CA LEU A 416 -29.21 -7.00 15.01
C LEU A 416 -28.78 -8.24 14.23
N GLY A 417 -28.05 -8.05 13.13
CA GLY A 417 -27.50 -9.12 12.32
C GLY A 417 -26.17 -9.67 12.84
N ASP A 418 -25.52 -8.99 13.80
CA ASP A 418 -24.25 -9.43 14.38
C ASP A 418 -24.41 -10.79 15.04
N ARG A 419 -23.39 -11.62 14.87
CA ARG A 419 -23.34 -12.97 15.42
C ARG A 419 -22.03 -13.18 16.14
N VAL A 420 -22.11 -13.22 17.46
CA VAL A 420 -21.03 -13.72 18.31
C VAL A 420 -21.06 -15.25 18.33
N THR A 421 -19.90 -15.90 18.25
CA THR A 421 -19.78 -17.35 18.34
C THR A 421 -18.72 -17.68 19.37
N GLU A 422 -19.17 -18.19 20.52
CA GLU A 422 -18.31 -18.68 21.59
C GLU A 422 -18.55 -20.17 21.84
N ALA A 423 -17.49 -20.86 22.23
CA ALA A 423 -17.50 -22.30 22.49
C ALA A 423 -17.42 -22.58 24.00
N ALA A 424 -17.97 -23.71 24.42
CA ALA A 424 -17.90 -24.14 25.81
C ALA A 424 -16.48 -24.15 26.36
N GLY A 425 -16.27 -23.42 27.45
CA GLY A 425 -14.97 -23.29 28.12
C GLY A 425 -14.00 -22.30 27.45
N GLY A 426 -14.49 -21.38 26.62
CA GLY A 426 -13.73 -20.26 26.05
C GLY A 426 -13.24 -19.28 27.12
N GLY A 427 -14.11 -18.89 28.03
CA GLY A 427 -13.77 -18.00 29.14
C GLY A 427 -15.03 -17.48 29.80
N ARG A 428 -14.99 -16.27 30.34
CA ARG A 428 -16.17 -15.50 30.72
C ARG A 428 -16.33 -14.32 29.77
N ASP A 429 -17.28 -14.44 28.88
CA ASP A 429 -17.43 -13.55 27.74
C ASP A 429 -18.54 -12.52 27.96
N THR A 430 -18.32 -11.33 27.39
CA THR A 430 -19.22 -10.19 27.52
C THR A 430 -19.63 -9.66 26.16
N VAL A 431 -20.93 -9.51 25.94
CA VAL A 431 -21.47 -8.71 24.82
C VAL A 431 -21.89 -7.34 25.35
N LEU A 432 -21.32 -6.30 24.76
CA LEU A 432 -21.67 -4.90 24.94
C LEU A 432 -22.48 -4.42 23.73
N ALA A 433 -23.79 -4.32 23.90
CA ALA A 433 -24.69 -3.87 22.84
C ALA A 433 -24.88 -2.35 22.86
N THR A 434 -24.88 -1.73 21.67
CA THR A 434 -25.21 -0.30 21.51
C THR A 434 -26.63 -0.08 20.97
N ALA A 435 -27.33 -1.17 20.63
CA ALA A 435 -28.74 -1.22 20.22
C ALA A 435 -29.47 -2.36 20.96
N SER A 436 -30.73 -2.62 20.60
CA SER A 436 -31.40 -3.83 21.09
C SER A 436 -30.70 -5.08 20.55
N TYR A 437 -30.52 -6.10 21.37
CA TYR A 437 -29.78 -7.29 20.98
C TYR A 437 -30.33 -8.55 21.65
N ALA A 438 -30.28 -9.66 20.93
CA ALA A 438 -30.72 -10.96 21.41
C ALA A 438 -29.61 -11.98 21.17
N LEU A 439 -29.25 -12.74 22.20
CA LEU A 439 -28.35 -13.87 22.03
C LEU A 439 -29.05 -14.94 21.18
N GLY A 440 -28.33 -15.40 20.15
CA GLY A 440 -28.68 -16.55 19.35
C GLY A 440 -28.61 -17.86 20.14
N GLU A 441 -29.27 -18.89 19.62
CA GLU A 441 -29.22 -20.24 20.20
C GLU A 441 -27.79 -20.78 20.21
N GLY A 442 -27.39 -21.41 21.32
CA GLY A 442 -26.07 -22.01 21.47
C GLY A 442 -24.92 -21.04 21.70
N GLN A 443 -25.16 -19.72 21.81
CA GLN A 443 -24.14 -18.75 22.20
C GLN A 443 -23.89 -18.82 23.72
N GLU A 444 -22.71 -19.24 24.13
CA GLU A 444 -22.32 -19.35 25.54
C GLU A 444 -21.73 -18.03 26.05
N ILE A 445 -22.56 -16.98 26.12
CA ILE A 445 -22.18 -15.66 26.66
C ILE A 445 -22.69 -15.53 28.09
N GLU A 446 -21.81 -15.17 29.03
CA GLU A 446 -22.17 -14.99 30.44
C GLU A 446 -22.76 -13.61 30.75
N ALA A 447 -22.36 -12.57 30.02
CA ALA A 447 -22.81 -11.21 30.27
C ALA A 447 -23.29 -10.50 29.00
N LEU A 448 -24.53 -10.01 29.00
CA LEU A 448 -25.08 -9.16 27.96
C LEU A 448 -25.47 -7.80 28.57
N GLN A 449 -24.84 -6.72 28.11
CA GLN A 449 -25.04 -5.39 28.70
C GLN A 449 -25.20 -4.31 27.65
N LEU A 450 -26.01 -3.29 27.93
CA LEU A 450 -26.00 -2.06 27.13
C LEU A 450 -24.76 -1.22 27.45
N LEU A 451 -23.98 -0.89 26.42
CA LEU A 451 -22.73 -0.14 26.54
C LEU A 451 -22.95 1.26 27.15
N ALA A 452 -23.97 1.97 26.67
CA ALA A 452 -24.33 3.30 27.14
C ALA A 452 -25.10 3.25 28.47
N SER A 453 -24.42 2.87 29.55
CA SER A 453 -25.01 2.56 30.86
C SER A 453 -25.89 3.66 31.48
N THR A 454 -25.60 4.92 31.20
CA THR A 454 -26.38 6.08 31.67
C THR A 454 -27.30 6.68 30.61
N GLY A 455 -27.32 6.09 29.40
CA GLY A 455 -28.19 6.52 28.31
C GLY A 455 -29.65 6.19 28.60
N SER A 456 -30.57 6.98 28.04
CA SER A 456 -32.02 6.81 28.20
C SER A 456 -32.71 6.13 27.01
N ALA A 457 -31.91 5.58 26.09
CA ALA A 457 -32.42 4.89 24.90
C ALA A 457 -33.12 3.59 25.28
N ARG A 458 -34.31 3.36 24.72
CA ARG A 458 -35.20 2.24 25.05
C ARG A 458 -34.81 0.99 24.26
N PHE A 459 -33.65 0.42 24.59
CA PHE A 459 -33.16 -0.80 23.98
C PHE A 459 -33.53 -2.02 24.82
N ASN A 460 -33.71 -3.16 24.16
CA ASN A 460 -34.10 -4.42 24.79
C ASN A 460 -32.97 -5.43 24.71
N LEU A 461 -32.84 -6.25 25.74
CA LEU A 461 -31.88 -7.34 25.79
C LEU A 461 -32.64 -8.66 25.94
N SER A 462 -32.26 -9.66 25.15
CA SER A 462 -32.80 -11.01 25.28
C SER A 462 -31.67 -12.03 25.40
N GLY A 463 -31.74 -12.86 26.43
CA GLY A 463 -30.85 -14.00 26.64
C GLY A 463 -31.16 -15.18 25.73
N ASN A 464 -30.68 -16.36 26.11
CA ASN A 464 -30.95 -17.61 25.40
C ASN A 464 -31.30 -18.78 26.37
N ALA A 465 -30.69 -19.96 26.24
CA ALA A 465 -30.97 -21.11 27.10
C ALA A 465 -29.96 -21.31 28.25
N PHE A 466 -28.92 -20.47 28.30
CA PHE A 466 -27.92 -20.47 29.35
C PHE A 466 -28.23 -19.39 30.38
N GLY A 467 -27.71 -19.52 31.61
CA GLY A 467 -27.84 -18.46 32.60
C GLY A 467 -26.93 -17.28 32.29
N GLN A 468 -27.49 -16.08 32.16
CA GLN A 468 -26.79 -14.84 31.82
C GLN A 468 -26.98 -13.74 32.84
N SER A 469 -26.04 -12.79 32.85
CA SER A 469 -26.23 -11.47 33.46
C SER A 469 -26.67 -10.46 32.39
N LEU A 470 -27.93 -10.01 32.45
CA LEU A 470 -28.47 -8.98 31.57
C LEU A 470 -28.51 -7.63 32.29
N VAL A 471 -27.90 -6.60 31.70
CA VAL A 471 -27.85 -5.26 32.30
C VAL A 471 -28.27 -4.18 31.31
N GLY A 472 -29.37 -3.49 31.63
CA GLY A 472 -29.93 -2.38 30.87
C GLY A 472 -29.12 -1.06 30.96
N ASN A 473 -29.76 0.03 30.58
CA ASN A 473 -29.28 1.41 30.73
C ASN A 473 -30.29 2.22 31.57
N ASN A 474 -30.23 3.55 31.56
CA ASN A 474 -31.20 4.38 32.29
C ASN A 474 -32.50 4.63 31.49
N GLY A 475 -32.71 3.93 30.39
CA GLY A 475 -33.91 3.99 29.56
C GLY A 475 -34.87 2.87 29.94
N ALA A 476 -36.14 3.01 29.59
CA ALA A 476 -37.11 1.94 29.78
C ALA A 476 -36.79 0.73 28.87
N ASN A 477 -36.15 -0.30 29.45
CA ASN A 477 -35.69 -1.50 28.76
C ASN A 477 -36.67 -2.67 28.94
N VAL A 478 -36.69 -3.60 27.97
CA VAL A 478 -37.25 -4.94 28.18
C VAL A 478 -36.08 -5.92 28.32
N LEU A 479 -36.01 -6.62 29.45
CA LEU A 479 -35.02 -7.66 29.72
C LEU A 479 -35.74 -9.01 29.79
N ASP A 480 -35.42 -9.92 28.86
CA ASP A 480 -35.98 -11.28 28.80
C ASP A 480 -34.83 -12.29 28.86
N GLY A 481 -34.60 -12.88 30.03
CA GLY A 481 -33.55 -13.88 30.23
C GLY A 481 -33.76 -15.15 29.39
N LYS A 482 -35.04 -15.49 29.16
CA LYS A 482 -35.54 -16.73 28.56
C LYS A 482 -35.32 -17.95 29.46
N ASP A 483 -34.56 -18.95 29.02
CA ASP A 483 -34.35 -20.20 29.77
C ASP A 483 -33.01 -20.10 30.51
N GLY A 484 -32.89 -20.73 31.67
CA GLY A 484 -31.69 -20.62 32.50
C GLY A 484 -31.94 -19.78 33.74
N ALA A 485 -30.97 -19.72 34.64
CA ALA A 485 -31.12 -18.90 35.85
C ALA A 485 -30.37 -17.58 35.63
N ASP A 486 -31.13 -16.52 35.32
CA ASP A 486 -30.56 -15.24 34.91
C ASP A 486 -30.43 -14.23 36.04
N LEU A 487 -29.54 -13.26 35.86
CA LEU A 487 -29.39 -12.07 36.71
C LEU A 487 -29.75 -10.83 35.89
N LEU A 488 -30.87 -10.20 36.23
CA LEU A 488 -31.46 -9.09 35.49
C LEU A 488 -31.30 -7.78 36.29
N SER A 489 -30.73 -6.75 35.67
CA SER A 489 -30.62 -5.40 36.23
C SER A 489 -31.10 -4.38 35.21
N GLY A 490 -32.19 -3.70 35.52
CA GLY A 490 -32.76 -2.64 34.67
C GLY A 490 -31.92 -1.37 34.71
N ARG A 491 -31.36 -1.06 35.89
CA ARG A 491 -30.76 0.20 36.32
C ARG A 491 -31.80 1.27 36.65
N GLY A 492 -32.09 2.16 35.72
CA GLY A 492 -33.02 3.25 35.95
C GLY A 492 -33.95 3.40 34.76
N GLY A 493 -35.05 4.13 34.94
CA GLY A 493 -36.11 4.12 33.94
C GLY A 493 -37.17 3.07 34.29
N ALA A 494 -38.24 3.04 33.52
CA ALA A 494 -39.37 2.14 33.74
C ALA A 494 -39.13 0.83 33.00
N ASP A 495 -38.49 -0.13 33.66
CA ASP A 495 -38.02 -1.36 33.05
C ASP A 495 -39.08 -2.46 33.06
N SER A 496 -38.91 -3.41 32.16
CA SER A 496 -39.79 -4.56 31.99
C SER A 496 -38.99 -5.86 32.08
N PHE A 497 -39.14 -6.58 33.18
CA PHE A 497 -38.55 -7.89 33.37
C PHE A 497 -39.53 -8.95 32.85
N GLN A 498 -39.21 -9.54 31.69
CA GLN A 498 -40.10 -10.42 30.95
C GLN A 498 -39.79 -11.89 31.22
N PHE A 499 -40.85 -12.65 31.51
CA PHE A 499 -40.83 -14.10 31.71
C PHE A 499 -41.61 -14.78 30.60
N SER A 500 -40.89 -15.35 29.63
CA SER A 500 -41.45 -15.81 28.35
C SER A 500 -41.39 -17.33 28.12
N THR A 501 -40.64 -18.06 28.94
CA THR A 501 -40.30 -19.48 28.77
C THR A 501 -40.89 -20.36 29.88
N ALA A 502 -40.70 -21.69 29.77
CA ALA A 502 -41.26 -22.64 30.71
C ALA A 502 -40.63 -22.52 32.10
N LEU A 503 -41.47 -22.44 33.14
CA LEU A 503 -41.01 -22.33 34.53
C LEU A 503 -40.40 -23.64 35.02
N GLY A 504 -39.39 -23.58 35.88
CA GLY A 504 -38.80 -24.76 36.48
C GLY A 504 -37.70 -24.43 37.48
N THR A 505 -37.22 -25.44 38.23
CA THR A 505 -36.20 -25.23 39.27
C THR A 505 -34.83 -24.80 38.72
N GLY A 506 -34.58 -24.98 37.42
CA GLY A 506 -33.39 -24.50 36.71
C GLY A 506 -33.60 -23.19 35.93
N ASN A 507 -34.83 -22.64 35.96
CA ASN A 507 -35.22 -21.39 35.30
C ASN A 507 -35.84 -20.45 36.35
N VAL A 508 -34.98 -19.89 37.20
CA VAL A 508 -35.38 -18.98 38.28
C VAL A 508 -34.47 -17.77 38.24
N ASP A 509 -35.02 -16.67 37.78
CA ASP A 509 -34.24 -15.45 37.59
C ASP A 509 -34.13 -14.64 38.87
N ARG A 510 -33.12 -13.78 38.92
CA ARG A 510 -32.89 -12.81 39.98
C ARG A 510 -32.97 -11.42 39.41
N ILE A 511 -33.90 -10.62 39.91
CA ILE A 511 -34.02 -9.21 39.58
C ILE A 511 -33.30 -8.41 40.68
N VAL A 512 -32.28 -7.66 40.28
CA VAL A 512 -31.34 -7.03 41.23
C VAL A 512 -31.89 -5.73 41.82
N ASP A 513 -32.55 -4.92 40.99
CA ASP A 513 -32.77 -3.50 41.23
C ASP A 513 -34.20 -3.01 40.98
N PHE A 514 -35.19 -3.91 41.03
CA PHE A 514 -36.60 -3.59 40.79
C PHE A 514 -37.07 -2.30 41.50
N ALA A 515 -37.49 -1.30 40.74
CA ALA A 515 -37.97 0.00 41.18
C ALA A 515 -39.51 0.11 41.05
N ALA A 516 -40.08 1.23 41.52
CA ALA A 516 -41.54 1.40 41.55
C ALA A 516 -42.15 1.65 40.17
N GLU A 517 -41.33 2.10 39.23
CA GLU A 517 -41.69 2.33 37.83
C GLU A 517 -41.56 1.07 36.96
N ASP A 518 -40.99 -0.01 37.49
CA ASP A 518 -40.74 -1.24 36.76
C ASP A 518 -41.98 -2.13 36.67
N THR A 519 -41.95 -3.09 35.74
CA THR A 519 -43.03 -4.04 35.52
C THR A 519 -42.48 -5.44 35.34
N VAL A 520 -43.11 -6.41 35.98
CA VAL A 520 -42.94 -7.83 35.68
C VAL A 520 -43.90 -8.22 34.55
N ARG A 521 -43.35 -8.54 33.38
CA ARG A 521 -44.14 -8.96 32.21
C ARG A 521 -44.22 -10.47 32.12
N LEU A 522 -45.44 -11.00 32.05
CA LEU A 522 -45.74 -12.42 32.10
C LEU A 522 -46.29 -12.89 30.76
N SER A 523 -45.63 -13.82 30.07
CA SER A 523 -46.18 -14.36 28.82
C SER A 523 -47.45 -15.19 29.05
N LYS A 524 -48.53 -14.89 28.32
CA LYS A 524 -49.81 -15.60 28.40
C LYS A 524 -49.69 -17.10 28.15
N SER A 525 -48.72 -17.52 27.32
CA SER A 525 -48.47 -18.94 27.01
C SER A 525 -47.92 -19.71 28.20
N VAL A 526 -47.19 -19.04 29.09
CA VAL A 526 -46.60 -19.62 30.31
C VAL A 526 -47.58 -19.48 31.48
N PHE A 527 -48.09 -18.27 31.69
CA PHE A 527 -48.98 -17.92 32.79
C PHE A 527 -50.45 -18.09 32.39
N SER A 528 -50.80 -19.32 31.96
CA SER A 528 -52.05 -19.63 31.27
C SER A 528 -53.35 -19.41 32.07
N ALA A 529 -53.28 -19.41 33.41
CA ALA A 529 -54.42 -19.14 34.29
C ALA A 529 -54.74 -17.64 34.47
N LEU A 530 -53.85 -16.73 34.05
CA LEU A 530 -54.09 -15.28 34.10
C LEU A 530 -54.72 -14.78 32.80
N ALA A 531 -55.55 -13.74 32.89
CA ALA A 531 -56.05 -13.00 31.72
C ALA A 531 -54.98 -12.04 31.18
N THR A 532 -55.01 -11.79 29.86
CA THR A 532 -54.12 -10.79 29.23
C THR A 532 -54.41 -9.38 29.77
N GLY A 533 -53.38 -8.57 29.93
CA GLY A 533 -53.44 -7.22 30.48
C GLY A 533 -52.99 -7.15 31.94
N GLN A 534 -53.38 -6.07 32.62
CA GLN A 534 -53.14 -5.91 34.06
C GLN A 534 -53.78 -7.07 34.83
N ILE A 535 -53.05 -7.67 35.77
CA ILE A 535 -53.64 -8.72 36.61
C ILE A 535 -54.66 -8.11 37.58
N ALA A 536 -55.71 -8.87 37.91
CA ALA A 536 -56.67 -8.45 38.92
C ALA A 536 -56.00 -8.40 40.31
N GLU A 537 -56.45 -7.49 41.17
CA GLU A 537 -56.00 -7.43 42.58
C GLU A 537 -56.15 -8.78 43.28
N SER A 538 -57.25 -9.50 43.01
CA SER A 538 -57.54 -10.83 43.57
C SER A 538 -56.65 -11.95 43.02
N ALA A 539 -55.78 -11.68 42.05
CA ALA A 539 -54.84 -12.64 41.49
C ALA A 539 -53.43 -12.52 42.09
N PHE A 540 -53.17 -11.50 42.90
CA PHE A 540 -51.88 -11.26 43.53
C PHE A 540 -51.96 -11.39 45.05
N LYS A 541 -50.99 -12.08 45.63
CA LYS A 541 -50.86 -12.21 47.09
C LYS A 541 -49.45 -12.03 47.59
N ASN A 542 -49.25 -11.05 48.48
CA ASN A 542 -48.08 -11.04 49.34
C ASN A 542 -48.28 -12.02 50.52
N ILE A 543 -47.69 -13.21 50.39
CA ILE A 543 -47.81 -14.30 51.36
C ILE A 543 -46.96 -14.09 52.62
N SER A 544 -46.15 -13.02 52.67
CA SER A 544 -45.51 -12.59 53.93
C SER A 544 -46.50 -11.85 54.85
N MET A 545 -47.65 -11.41 54.32
CA MET A 545 -48.67 -10.65 55.07
C MET A 545 -49.99 -11.42 55.27
N GLY A 546 -50.13 -12.62 54.73
CA GLY A 546 -51.31 -13.46 54.92
C GLY A 546 -51.28 -14.74 54.08
N SER A 547 -52.26 -15.62 54.28
CA SER A 547 -52.38 -16.87 53.51
C SER A 547 -52.95 -16.64 52.12
N ALA A 548 -52.53 -17.45 51.15
CA ALA A 548 -53.11 -17.50 49.81
C ALA A 548 -54.52 -18.12 49.80
N ASP A 549 -55.33 -17.78 48.79
CA ASP A 549 -56.64 -18.34 48.49
C ASP A 549 -56.77 -18.83 47.03
N ALA A 550 -57.94 -19.38 46.69
CA ALA A 550 -58.22 -20.03 45.40
C ALA A 550 -58.09 -19.12 44.17
N ASN A 551 -58.10 -17.80 44.34
CA ASN A 551 -57.99 -16.83 43.25
C ASN A 551 -56.56 -16.34 43.04
N ASP A 552 -55.70 -16.48 44.04
CA ASP A 552 -54.31 -16.04 43.98
C ASP A 552 -53.54 -16.87 42.95
N ARG A 553 -52.88 -16.17 42.01
CA ARG A 553 -52.09 -16.79 40.93
C ARG A 553 -50.63 -16.39 41.00
N ILE A 554 -50.34 -15.16 41.44
CA ILE A 554 -48.98 -14.68 41.69
C ILE A 554 -48.79 -14.53 43.19
N LEU A 555 -47.87 -15.33 43.75
CA LEU A 555 -47.56 -15.32 45.17
C LEU A 555 -46.19 -14.67 45.37
N TYR A 556 -46.12 -13.67 46.25
CA TYR A 556 -44.89 -12.96 46.58
C TYR A 556 -44.53 -13.13 48.05
N LYS A 557 -43.34 -13.68 48.31
CA LYS A 557 -42.78 -13.81 49.66
C LYS A 557 -41.73 -12.73 49.88
N GLN A 558 -42.19 -11.52 50.22
CA GLN A 558 -41.33 -10.35 50.40
C GLN A 558 -40.15 -10.54 51.36
N SER A 559 -40.30 -11.34 52.41
CA SER A 559 -39.18 -11.62 53.36
C SER A 559 -37.94 -12.22 52.67
N THR A 560 -38.14 -13.00 51.62
CA THR A 560 -37.09 -13.66 50.83
C THR A 560 -36.98 -13.12 49.39
N GLY A 561 -37.93 -12.29 48.94
CA GLY A 561 -37.98 -11.77 47.57
C GLY A 561 -38.55 -12.78 46.55
N GLU A 562 -38.98 -13.97 46.97
CA GLU A 562 -39.37 -15.05 46.06
C GLU A 562 -40.75 -14.81 45.43
N LEU A 563 -40.84 -14.97 44.11
CA LEU A 563 -42.08 -14.95 43.33
C LEU A 563 -42.44 -16.36 42.84
N PHE A 564 -43.71 -16.71 42.99
CA PHE A 564 -44.26 -18.01 42.59
C PHE A 564 -45.49 -17.83 41.72
N TYR A 565 -45.67 -18.75 40.78
CA TYR A 565 -46.88 -18.89 39.99
C TYR A 565 -47.69 -20.08 40.45
N ASP A 566 -48.90 -19.83 40.94
CA ASP A 566 -49.87 -20.83 41.38
C ASP A 566 -51.00 -20.98 40.35
N ALA A 567 -50.75 -21.84 39.35
CA ALA A 567 -51.68 -22.04 38.25
C ALA A 567 -53.04 -22.58 38.69
N ASP A 568 -53.09 -23.39 39.75
CA ASP A 568 -54.33 -23.99 40.26
C ASP A 568 -54.97 -23.19 41.42
N GLY A 569 -54.20 -22.32 42.09
CA GLY A 569 -54.67 -21.46 43.17
C GLY A 569 -54.79 -22.22 44.50
N SER A 570 -54.16 -23.38 44.62
CA SER A 570 -54.29 -24.23 45.81
C SER A 570 -53.52 -23.71 47.03
N GLY A 571 -52.62 -22.74 46.86
CA GLY A 571 -51.89 -22.08 47.94
C GLY A 571 -50.88 -22.94 48.70
N SER A 572 -50.81 -24.26 48.46
CA SER A 572 -49.92 -25.15 49.22
C SER A 572 -49.41 -26.41 48.50
N GLY A 573 -49.50 -26.53 47.18
CA GLY A 573 -49.12 -27.78 46.50
C GLY A 573 -48.60 -27.73 45.06
N ALA A 574 -48.69 -26.60 44.35
CA ALA A 574 -48.38 -26.54 42.91
C ALA A 574 -47.69 -25.24 42.46
N ALA A 575 -47.37 -24.32 43.38
CA ALA A 575 -46.79 -23.04 43.02
C ALA A 575 -45.32 -23.19 42.59
N VAL A 576 -45.00 -22.73 41.38
CA VAL A 576 -43.65 -22.82 40.80
C VAL A 576 -42.94 -21.50 41.02
N LYS A 577 -41.77 -21.54 41.69
CA LYS A 577 -40.91 -20.36 41.83
C LYS A 577 -40.34 -20.01 40.46
N PHE A 578 -40.46 -18.74 40.05
CA PHE A 578 -39.94 -18.28 38.76
C PHE A 578 -38.97 -17.10 38.87
N ALA A 579 -39.01 -16.34 39.97
CA ALA A 579 -38.10 -15.22 40.15
C ALA A 579 -37.79 -14.94 41.63
N VAL A 580 -36.73 -14.17 41.86
CA VAL A 580 -36.36 -13.59 43.16
C VAL A 580 -36.02 -12.12 42.96
N LEU A 581 -36.67 -11.23 43.71
CA LEU A 581 -36.27 -9.82 43.81
C LEU A 581 -35.24 -9.67 44.93
N ASP A 582 -33.98 -9.42 44.56
CA ASP A 582 -32.87 -9.32 45.52
C ASP A 582 -33.03 -8.15 46.49
N ASN A 583 -33.55 -7.02 45.99
CA ASN A 583 -33.81 -5.83 46.79
C ASN A 583 -35.10 -5.90 47.64
N LYS A 584 -35.90 -6.96 47.45
CA LYS A 584 -37.16 -7.21 48.18
C LYS A 584 -38.15 -6.04 48.10
N ALA A 585 -38.21 -5.38 46.95
CA ALA A 585 -39.13 -4.28 46.69
C ALA A 585 -40.57 -4.66 47.04
N ALA A 586 -41.35 -3.69 47.53
CA ALA A 586 -42.76 -3.92 47.77
C ALA A 586 -43.49 -4.03 46.43
N LEU A 587 -44.23 -5.13 46.24
CA LEU A 587 -45.01 -5.38 45.05
C LEU A 587 -46.51 -5.38 45.35
N THR A 588 -47.27 -5.01 44.33
CA THR A 588 -48.72 -5.00 44.25
C THR A 588 -49.16 -5.65 42.93
N HIS A 589 -50.46 -5.80 42.74
CA HIS A 589 -51.02 -6.27 41.48
C HIS A 589 -50.73 -5.33 40.29
N ASP A 590 -50.42 -4.04 40.55
CA ASP A 590 -50.13 -3.05 39.51
C ASP A 590 -48.77 -3.31 38.83
N ASP A 591 -47.85 -4.01 39.50
CA ASP A 591 -46.50 -4.29 39.01
C ASP A 591 -46.43 -5.47 38.01
N PHE A 592 -47.56 -6.13 37.71
CA PHE A 592 -47.60 -7.32 36.86
C PHE A 592 -48.52 -7.15 35.65
N PHE A 593 -47.98 -7.40 34.46
CA PHE A 593 -48.72 -7.28 33.21
C PHE A 593 -48.58 -8.53 32.34
N VAL A 594 -49.69 -9.09 31.90
CA VAL A 594 -49.71 -10.31 31.08
C VAL A 594 -49.76 -9.94 29.59
N VAL A 595 -48.81 -10.44 28.81
CA VAL A 595 -48.66 -10.15 27.37
C VAL A 595 -48.94 -11.33 26.46
#